data_AF-A0A970WCT0-F1
#
_entry.id   AF-A0A970WCT0-F1
#
_cell.length_a   1.000
_cell.length_b   1.000
_cell.length_c   1.000
_cell.angle_alpha   90.00
_cell.angle_beta   90.00
_cell.angle_gamma   90.00
#
_symmetry.space_group_name_H-M   'P 1'
#
loop_
_entity.id
_entity.type
_entity.pdbx_description
1 polymer ?
#
loop_
_entity_poly.entity_id
_entity_poly.type
_entity_poly.pdbx_seq_one_letter_code
_entity_poly.pdbx_strand_id
1 'polypeptide(L)'
;MKETLPPKLKKFPAVKQRRLDELLEKNAEGTITPSEKQRLEQLVEEAEALMVANARLLARFAEAQGDNLPVAAVPVTVWVKPEHAGR
;
A
#
# COMPACT_ATOMS: atom_id res chain seq x y z
N MET A 1 -26.59 5.26 9.57
CA MET A 1 -25.35 4.52 9.27
C MET A 1 -24.24 5.54 9.21
N LYS A 2 -23.21 5.48 10.07
CA LYS A 2 -22.10 6.44 10.00
C LYS A 2 -21.25 6.06 8.80
N GLU A 3 -21.24 6.90 7.77
CA GLU A 3 -20.38 6.73 6.61
C GLU A 3 -18.92 6.76 7.08
N THR A 4 -18.29 5.60 7.15
CA THR A 4 -16.87 5.50 7.49
C THR A 4 -16.08 5.91 6.25
N LEU A 5 -15.78 7.20 6.16
CA LEU A 5 -14.92 7.75 5.11
C LEU A 5 -13.54 7.05 5.15
N PRO A 6 -12.94 6.77 3.99
CA PRO A 6 -11.64 6.13 3.92
C PRO A 6 -10.57 6.96 4.65
N PRO A 7 -9.62 6.31 5.35
CA PRO A 7 -8.61 7.01 6.12
C PRO A 7 -7.70 7.82 5.19
N LYS A 8 -7.39 9.07 5.57
CA LYS A 8 -6.42 9.90 4.86
C LYS A 8 -5.01 9.33 5.09
N LEU A 9 -4.45 8.73 4.05
CA LEU A 9 -3.09 8.20 4.06
C LEU A 9 -2.07 9.33 4.14
N LYS A 10 -1.03 9.12 4.94
CA LYS A 10 0.11 10.04 4.99
C LYS A 10 0.92 9.86 3.70
N LYS A 11 1.35 10.96 3.09
CA LYS A 11 2.19 10.92 1.88
C LYS A 11 3.63 11.23 2.27
N PHE A 12 4.57 10.57 1.62
CA PHE A 12 5.96 10.95 1.74
C PHE A 12 6.17 12.34 1.09
N PRO A 13 6.86 13.28 1.74
CA PRO A 13 7.04 14.63 1.19
C PRO A 13 7.77 14.61 -0.15
N ALA A 14 7.25 15.32 -1.16
CA ALA A 14 7.84 15.34 -2.51
C ALA A 14 9.30 15.83 -2.54
N VAL A 15 9.67 16.74 -1.64
CA VAL A 15 11.05 17.22 -1.50
C VAL A 15 11.98 16.10 -1.03
N LYS A 16 11.53 15.29 -0.07
CA LYS A 16 12.28 14.12 0.43
C LYS A 16 12.36 13.02 -0.62
N GLN A 17 11.29 12.82 -1.39
CA GLN A 17 11.27 11.86 -2.50
C GLN A 17 12.31 12.22 -3.57
N ARG A 18 12.34 13.48 -4.03
CA ARG A 18 13.37 13.94 -4.98
C ARG A 18 14.77 13.72 -4.44
N ARG A 19 14.99 13.99 -3.15
CA ARG A 19 16.29 13.79 -2.52
C ARG A 19 16.67 12.31 -2.43
N LEU A 20 15.70 11.43 -2.18
CA LEU A 20 15.88 9.99 -2.20
C LEU A 20 16.27 9.53 -3.62
N ASP A 21 15.57 10.01 -4.64
CA ASP A 21 15.84 9.69 -6.04
C ASP A 21 17.26 10.11 -6.46
N GLU A 22 17.68 11.34 -6.15
CA GLU A 22 19.05 11.84 -6.39
C GLU A 22 20.12 10.98 -5.69
N LEU A 23 19.86 10.52 -4.48
CA LEU A 23 20.80 9.70 -3.71
C LEU A 23 20.87 8.27 -4.25
N LEU A 24 19.75 7.72 -4.73
CA LEU A 24 19.72 6.42 -5.40
C LEU A 24 20.49 6.45 -6.72
N GLU A 25 20.36 7.54 -7.50
CA GLU A 25 21.12 7.75 -8.73
C GLU A 25 22.62 7.80 -8.45
N LYS A 26 23.06 8.62 -7.48
CA LYS A 26 24.46 8.65 -7.04
C LYS A 26 24.98 7.31 -6.52
N ASN A 27 24.12 6.53 -5.87
CA ASN A 27 24.49 5.19 -5.41
C ASN A 27 24.69 4.24 -6.60
N ALA A 28 23.78 4.27 -7.57
CA ALA A 28 23.88 3.49 -8.80
C ALA A 28 25.13 3.84 -9.63
N GLU A 29 25.52 5.12 -9.65
CA GLU A 29 26.75 5.60 -10.30
C GLU A 29 28.02 5.30 -9.49
N GLY A 30 27.91 4.87 -8.23
CA GLY A 30 29.04 4.66 -7.34
C GLY A 30 29.72 5.96 -6.87
N THR A 31 29.09 7.12 -7.08
CA THR A 31 29.60 8.44 -6.72
C THR A 31 29.13 8.90 -5.33
N ILE A 32 28.32 8.09 -4.64
CA ILE A 32 27.75 8.40 -3.33
C ILE A 32 28.82 8.48 -2.24
N THR A 33 28.78 9.54 -1.43
CA THR A 33 29.65 9.67 -0.26
C THR A 33 29.09 8.91 0.96
N PRO A 34 29.91 8.54 1.97
CA PRO A 34 29.42 7.87 3.18
C PRO A 34 28.31 8.64 3.90
N SER A 35 28.43 9.98 4.00
CA SER A 35 27.41 10.84 4.62
C SER A 35 26.13 10.97 3.78
N GLU A 36 26.22 10.78 2.47
CA GLU A 36 25.04 10.70 1.60
C GLU A 36 24.37 9.33 1.70
N LYS A 37 25.16 8.25 1.82
CA LYS A 37 24.65 6.90 2.05
C LYS A 37 23.88 6.80 3.37
N GLN A 38 24.40 7.39 4.44
CA GLN A 38 23.67 7.46 5.72
C GLN A 38 22.35 8.24 5.58
N ARG A 39 22.33 9.32 4.79
CA ARG A 39 21.10 10.08 4.51
C ARG A 39 20.11 9.28 3.64
N LEU A 40 20.62 8.50 2.69
CA LEU A 40 19.82 7.60 1.88
C LEU A 40 19.13 6.55 2.76
N GLU A 41 19.87 5.89 3.66
CA GLU A 41 19.34 4.91 4.61
C GLU A 41 18.25 5.53 5.49
N GLN A 42 18.47 6.74 6.04
CA GLN A 42 17.46 7.44 6.84
C GLN A 42 16.18 7.75 6.05
N LEU A 43 16.31 8.17 4.78
CA LEU A 43 15.14 8.46 3.94
C LEU A 43 14.34 7.20 3.60
N VAL A 44 15.03 6.08 3.40
CA VAL A 44 14.40 4.76 3.18
C VAL A 44 13.65 4.33 4.43
N GLU A 45 14.28 4.37 5.61
CA GLU A 45 13.63 4.03 6.88
C GLU A 45 12.36 4.89 7.14
N GLU A 46 12.43 6.19 6.85
CA GLU A 46 11.27 7.07 7.00
C GLU A 46 10.14 6.70 6.03
N ALA A 47 10.47 6.39 4.78
CA ALA A 47 9.49 5.96 3.78
C ALA A 47 8.83 4.62 4.17
N GLU A 48 9.61 3.66 4.66
CA GLU A 48 9.11 2.36 5.14
C GLU A 48 8.19 2.53 6.36
N ALA A 49 8.61 3.34 7.35
CA ALA A 49 7.80 3.62 8.52
C ALA A 49 6.44 4.24 8.15
N LEU A 50 6.45 5.14 7.16
CA LEU A 50 5.24 5.75 6.61
C LEU A 50 4.36 4.72 5.87
N MET A 51 4.96 3.82 5.09
CA MET A 51 4.24 2.73 4.42
C MET A 51 3.57 1.80 5.43
N VAL A 52 4.29 1.36 6.47
CA VAL A 52 3.76 0.51 7.54
C VAL A 52 2.63 1.20 8.29
N ALA A 53 2.78 2.49 8.60
CA ALA A 53 1.72 3.26 9.26
C ALA A 53 0.45 3.33 8.41
N ASN A 54 0.59 3.56 7.10
CA ASN A 54 -0.53 3.57 6.15
C ASN A 54 -1.18 2.18 6.02
N ALA A 55 -0.39 1.12 5.93
CA ALA A 55 -0.90 -0.25 5.87
C ALA A 55 -1.72 -0.60 7.13
N ARG A 56 -1.26 -0.21 8.31
CA ARG A 56 -2.01 -0.38 9.57
C ARG A 56 -3.32 0.40 9.59
N LEU A 57 -3.35 1.62 9.05
CA LEU A 57 -4.58 2.40 8.93
C LEU A 57 -5.59 1.71 7.99
N LEU A 58 -5.12 1.17 6.87
CA LEU A 58 -5.96 0.43 5.92
C LEU A 58 -6.48 -0.88 6.52
N ALA A 59 -5.64 -1.63 7.23
CA ALA A 59 -6.05 -2.87 7.90
C ALA A 59 -7.17 -2.62 8.92
N ARG A 60 -7.01 -1.61 9.79
CA ARG A 60 -8.05 -1.22 10.76
C ARG A 60 -9.34 -0.76 10.10
N PHE A 61 -9.24 -0.04 8.98
CA PHE A 61 -10.41 0.38 8.21
C PHE A 61 -11.13 -0.80 7.56
N ALA A 62 -10.38 -1.79 7.06
CA ALA A 62 -10.95 -3.02 6.51
C ALA A 62 -11.65 -3.85 7.59
N GLU A 63 -11.04 -4.02 8.76
CA GLU A 63 -11.64 -4.70 9.93
C GLU A 63 -12.95 -4.03 10.34
N ALA A 64 -12.95 -2.70 10.50
CA ALA A 64 -14.14 -1.94 10.89
C ALA A 64 -15.29 -1.99 9.85
N GLN A 65 -14.98 -2.25 8.58
CA GLN A 65 -15.98 -2.49 7.54
C GLN A 65 -16.44 -3.95 7.49
N GLY A 66 -15.55 -4.91 7.77
CA GLY A 66 -15.85 -6.34 7.82
C GLY A 66 -16.85 -6.70 8.92
N ASP A 67 -16.75 -6.05 10.08
CA ASP A 67 -17.72 -6.19 11.18
C ASP A 67 -19.11 -5.60 10.86
N ASN A 68 -19.26 -4.88 9.74
CA ASN A 68 -20.51 -4.26 9.31
C ASN A 68 -21.21 -5.03 8.17
N LEU A 69 -20.70 -6.21 7.79
CA LEU A 69 -21.39 -7.10 6.87
C LEU A 69 -22.39 -7.94 7.66
N PRO A 70 -23.72 -7.81 7.44
CA PRO A 70 -24.64 -8.81 7.97
C PRO A 70 -24.25 -10.17 7.39
N VAL A 71 -24.32 -11.20 8.22
CA VAL A 71 -23.99 -12.62 7.95
C VAL A 71 -24.93 -13.23 6.90
N ALA A 72 -24.91 -12.66 5.70
CA ALA A 72 -25.64 -13.10 4.52
C ALA A 72 -24.70 -13.00 3.31
N ALA A 73 -23.49 -13.57 3.46
CA ALA A 73 -22.69 -13.95 2.31
C ALA A 73 -23.43 -15.10 1.60
N VAL A 74 -24.35 -14.74 0.72
CA VAL A 74 -24.91 -15.67 -0.25
C VAL A 74 -23.73 -16.14 -1.11
N PRO A 75 -23.41 -17.44 -1.15
CA PRO A 75 -22.37 -17.91 -2.05
C PRO A 75 -22.84 -17.58 -3.48
N VAL A 76 -22.05 -16.82 -4.22
CA VAL A 76 -22.25 -16.66 -5.66
C VAL A 76 -21.91 -18.00 -6.28
N THR A 77 -22.92 -18.87 -6.42
CA THR A 77 -22.82 -20.07 -7.25
C THR A 77 -22.82 -19.60 -8.69
N VAL A 78 -21.64 -19.52 -9.31
CA VAL A 78 -21.53 -19.37 -10.76
C VAL A 78 -22.10 -20.65 -11.39
N TRP A 79 -23.34 -20.57 -11.88
CA TRP A 79 -23.92 -21.63 -12.71
C TRP A 79 -23.20 -21.63 -14.06
N VAL A 80 -22.21 -22.51 -14.21
CA VAL A 80 -21.70 -22.87 -15.53
C VAL A 80 -22.76 -23.77 -16.18
N LYS A 81 -23.41 -23.29 -17.25
CA LYS A 81 -24.30 -24.11 -18.08
C LYS A 81 -23.45 -25.21 -18.73
N PRO A 82 -23.75 -26.50 -18.54
CA PRO A 82 -23.16 -27.53 -19.38
C PRO A 82 -23.88 -27.49 -20.73
N GLU A 83 -23.18 -27.00 -21.76
CA GLU A 83 -23.60 -27.19 -23.14
C GLU A 83 -23.64 -28.69 -23.46
N HIS A 84 -24.85 -29.23 -23.55
CA HIS A 84 -25.11 -30.59 -23.97
C HIS A 84 -24.85 -30.77 -25.47
N ALA A 85 -24.01 -31.75 -25.77
CA ALA A 85 -24.13 -32.77 -26.82
C ALA A 85 -24.47 -32.37 -28.27
N GLY A 86 -23.59 -32.78 -29.19
CA GLY A 86 -24.03 -33.35 -30.46
C GLY A 86 -23.21 -32.98 -31.68
N ARG A 87 -22.22 -33.81 -32.05
CA ARG A 87 -22.27 -34.58 -33.30
C ARG A 87 -21.29 -35.73 -33.32
#